data_AF-A0A0F9B3H6-F1
#
_entry.id   AF-A0A0F9B3H6-F1
#
_cell.length_a   1.000
_cell.length_b   1.000
_cell.length_c   1.000
_cell.angle_alpha   90.00
_cell.angle_beta   90.00
_cell.angle_gamma   90.00
#
_symmetry.space_group_name_H-M   'P 1'
#
loop_
_entity.id
_entity.type
_entity.pdbx_description
1 polymer ?
#
loop_
_entity_poly.entity_id
_entity_poly.type
_entity_poly.pdbx_seq_one_letter_code
_entity_poly.pdbx_strand_id
1 'polypeptide(L)' 'MRSVKLSVCVVAATVLWAGLSFADGAGVVTGELKRWHRVTVTFTGPKTAEDASPNPFADYRLMVTFTHGKTSVVVGG' A
#
# COMPACT_ATOMS: atom_id res chain seq x y z
N MET A 1 -27.52 -53.32 3.84
CA MET A 1 -26.76 -53.22 2.57
C MET A 1 -27.28 -51.98 1.85
N ARG A 2 -26.55 -50.92 1.49
CA ARG A 2 -25.14 -50.58 1.41
C ARG A 2 -24.98 -49.13 1.88
N SER A 3 -23.95 -48.89 2.67
CA SER A 3 -23.45 -47.58 3.05
C SER A 3 -23.03 -46.76 1.83
N VAL A 4 -23.38 -45.47 1.78
CA VAL A 4 -22.66 -44.49 0.96
C VAL A 4 -22.13 -43.41 1.89
N LYS A 5 -20.83 -43.22 1.79
CA LYS A 5 -19.95 -42.49 2.70
C LYS A 5 -19.98 -40.98 2.38
N LEU A 6 -19.91 -40.19 3.45
CA LEU A 6 -18.91 -39.14 3.69
C LEU A 6 -18.29 -38.44 2.46
N SER A 7 -18.27 -37.10 2.55
CA SER A 7 -17.50 -36.13 1.73
C SER A 7 -18.30 -35.35 0.69
N VAL A 8 -18.96 -34.28 1.15
CA VAL A 8 -19.00 -33.03 0.40
C VAL A 8 -18.59 -31.89 1.34
N CYS A 9 -17.33 -31.93 1.80
CA CYS A 9 -16.67 -30.79 2.46
C CYS A 9 -15.77 -30.01 1.50
N VAL A 10 -15.79 -30.28 0.19
CA VAL A 10 -14.77 -29.76 -0.75
C VAL A 10 -15.26 -28.62 -1.65
N VAL A 11 -16.57 -28.37 -1.74
CA VAL A 11 -17.10 -27.33 -2.65
C VAL A 11 -17.09 -25.93 -2.01
N ALA A 12 -16.88 -25.81 -0.69
CA ALA A 12 -16.79 -24.53 0.00
C ALA A 12 -15.39 -23.89 -0.02
N ALA A 13 -14.34 -24.62 -0.46
CA ALA A 13 -12.96 -24.17 -0.31
C ALA A 13 -12.36 -23.47 -1.55
N THR A 14 -13.05 -23.44 -2.70
CA THR A 14 -12.51 -22.82 -3.93
C THR A 14 -13.15 -21.48 -4.29
N VAL A 15 -14.12 -20.99 -3.52
CA VAL A 15 -14.81 -19.71 -3.77
C VAL A 15 -14.36 -18.58 -2.83
N LEU A 16 -13.46 -18.86 -1.87
CA LEU A 16 -12.92 -17.84 -0.97
C LEU A 16 -11.40 -17.95 -0.82
N TRP A 17 -10.66 -17.86 -1.93
CA TRP A 17 -9.44 -17.04 -1.87
C TRP A 17 -9.80 -15.68 -2.44
N ALA A 18 -10.59 -14.98 -1.63
CA ALA A 18 -10.97 -13.62 -1.85
C ALA A 18 -9.70 -12.83 -2.19
N GLY A 19 -9.72 -12.17 -3.34
CA GLY A 19 -8.81 -11.08 -3.66
C GLY A 19 -9.04 -9.96 -2.65
N LEU A 20 -8.53 -10.12 -1.43
CA LEU A 20 -8.18 -9.00 -0.58
C LEU A 20 -6.81 -8.52 -1.08
N SER A 21 -6.84 -7.66 -2.11
CA SER A 21 -5.75 -6.71 -2.27
C SER A 21 -5.86 -5.73 -1.10
N PHE A 22 -5.16 -6.03 -0.01
CA PHE A 22 -4.91 -5.01 1.01
C PHE A 22 -4.12 -3.89 0.33
N ALA A 23 -4.65 -2.67 0.37
CA ALA A 23 -3.88 -1.51 -0.01
C ALA A 23 -2.65 -1.45 0.91
N ASP A 24 -1.47 -1.67 0.35
CA ASP A 24 -0.17 -1.53 1.01
C ASP A 24 0.13 -0.02 1.14
N GLY A 25 -0.75 0.70 1.82
CA GLY A 25 -0.90 2.15 1.69
C GLY A 25 -0.22 2.99 2.77
N ALA A 26 0.38 2.34 3.78
CA ALA A 26 1.10 3.05 4.83
C ALA A 26 2.59 3.14 4.48
N GLY A 27 3.05 4.34 4.11
CA GLY A 27 4.48 4.57 3.92
C GLY A 27 5.27 4.37 5.21
N VAL A 28 6.39 3.66 5.13
CA VAL A 28 7.33 3.43 6.23
C VAL A 28 8.27 4.61 6.34
N VAL A 29 8.33 5.23 7.51
CA VAL A 29 9.24 6.34 7.80
C VAL A 29 10.45 5.82 8.57
N THR A 30 11.64 6.12 8.08
CA THR A 30 12.92 5.74 8.71
C THR A 30 13.89 6.91 8.76
N GLY A 31 14.90 6.82 9.64
CA GLY A 31 15.89 7.87 9.87
C GLY A 31 15.82 8.43 11.29
N GLU A 32 16.80 9.25 11.65
CA GLU A 32 16.88 9.87 12.97
C GLU A 32 16.35 11.31 12.94
N LEU A 33 15.59 11.69 13.95
CA LEU A 33 15.07 13.06 14.09
C LEU A 33 16.16 14.01 14.61
N LYS A 34 17.10 14.35 13.72
CA LYS A 34 18.20 15.29 13.96
C LYS A 34 18.17 16.40 12.92
N ARG A 35 18.67 17.58 13.29
CA ARG A 35 18.74 18.74 12.38
C ARG A 35 19.62 18.41 11.17
N TRP A 36 19.14 18.77 9.98
CA TRP A 36 19.83 18.56 8.69
C TRP A 36 20.15 17.10 8.35
N HIS A 37 19.47 16.15 9.00
CA HIS A 37 19.58 14.74 8.68
C HIS A 37 18.39 14.28 7.85
N ARG A 38 18.63 13.29 7.01
CA ARG A 38 17.61 12.72 6.12
C ARG A 38 16.63 11.87 6.92
N VAL A 39 15.35 12.07 6.62
CA VAL A 39 14.25 11.13 6.91
C VAL A 39 13.82 10.52 5.57
N THR A 40 13.56 9.22 5.55
CA THR A 40 13.17 8.48 4.34
C THR A 40 11.75 7.97 4.51
N VAL A 41 10.88 8.30 3.58
CA VAL A 41 9.52 7.75 3.49
C VAL A 41 9.50 6.75 2.33
N THR A 42 9.24 5.49 2.62
CA THR A 42 9.21 4.39 1.64
C THR A 42 7.80 3.86 1.53
N PHE A 43 7.22 3.82 0.33
CA PHE A 43 5.91 3.24 0.06
C PHE A 43 5.95 2.48 -1.26
N THR A 44 5.15 1.42 -1.36
CA THR A 44 5.03 0.63 -2.58
C THR A 44 3.89 1.17 -3.43
N GLY A 45 4.24 1.72 -4.60
CA GLY A 45 3.24 2.14 -5.60
C GLY A 45 2.69 0.96 -6.41
N PRO A 46 1.57 1.14 -7.12
CA PRO A 46 1.07 0.16 -8.07
C PRO A 46 2.04 -0.03 -9.24
N LYS A 47 1.92 -1.15 -9.96
CA LYS A 47 2.63 -1.31 -11.24
C LYS A 47 2.08 -0.32 -12.26
N THR A 48 2.95 0.51 -12.81
CA THR A 48 2.63 1.60 -13.73
C THR A 48 3.79 1.84 -14.70
N ALA A 49 3.59 2.68 -15.70
CA ALA A 49 4.57 3.02 -16.74
C ALA A 49 4.51 4.52 -17.08
N GLU A 50 5.55 5.04 -17.74
CA GLU A 50 5.63 6.44 -18.15
C GLU A 50 4.52 6.88 -19.13
N ASP A 51 3.89 5.94 -19.83
CA ASP A 51 2.79 6.15 -20.77
C ASP A 51 1.44 5.63 -20.24
N ALA A 52 1.40 5.18 -18.98
CA ALA A 52 0.17 4.69 -18.37
C ALA A 52 -0.86 5.82 -18.21
N SER A 53 -2.15 5.44 -18.22
CA SER A 53 -3.25 6.32 -17.84
C SER A 53 -3.88 5.74 -16.56
N PRO A 54 -3.71 6.38 -15.39
CA PRO A 54 -3.05 7.68 -15.15
C PRO A 54 -1.51 7.62 -15.19
N ASN A 55 -0.90 8.73 -15.57
CA ASN A 55 0.55 8.89 -15.65
C ASN A 55 1.14 9.11 -14.24
N PRO A 56 2.08 8.26 -13.79
CA PRO A 56 2.62 8.32 -12.43
C PRO A 56 3.42 9.59 -12.12
N PHE A 57 3.90 10.32 -13.13
CA PHE A 57 4.71 11.53 -12.99
C PHE A 57 3.92 12.81 -13.24
N ALA A 58 2.97 12.77 -14.19
CA ALA A 58 2.21 13.95 -14.59
C ALA A 58 0.89 14.11 -13.82
N ASP A 59 0.23 13.00 -13.47
CA ASP A 59 -1.11 13.04 -12.89
C ASP A 59 -1.12 12.90 -11.35
N TYR A 60 0.02 12.53 -10.75
CA TYR A 60 0.17 12.39 -9.31
C TYR A 60 1.14 13.40 -8.72
N ARG A 61 0.89 13.80 -7.47
CA ARG A 61 1.73 14.73 -6.73
C ARG A 61 2.00 14.22 -5.31
N LEU A 62 3.27 14.11 -4.96
CA LEU A 62 3.69 13.80 -3.59
C LEU A 62 3.77 15.09 -2.77
N MET A 63 2.99 15.17 -1.70
CA MET A 63 3.06 16.26 -0.73
C MET A 63 3.44 15.70 0.65
N VAL A 64 4.48 16.26 1.25
CA VAL A 64 4.95 15.88 2.59
C VAL A 64 4.78 17.05 3.52
N THR A 65 4.12 16.85 4.66
CA THR A 65 3.99 17.88 5.70
C THR A 65 4.94 17.57 6.85
N PHE A 66 5.86 18.50 7.12
CA PHE A 66 6.71 18.47 8.30
C PHE A 66 6.08 19.34 9.39
N THR A 67 5.93 18.79 10.60
CA THR A 67 5.34 19.51 11.74
C THR A 67 6.27 19.49 12.94
N HIS A 68 6.44 20.65 13.56
CA HIS A 68 7.17 20.81 14.82
C HIS A 68 6.45 21.82 15.72
N GLY A 69 5.82 21.31 16.78
CA GLY A 69 4.97 22.12 17.67
C GLY A 69 3.79 22.73 16.92
N LYS A 70 3.77 24.06 16.81
CA LYS A 70 2.72 24.82 16.11
C LYS A 70 3.09 25.18 14.66
N THR A 71 4.29 24.80 14.21
CA THR A 71 4.79 25.14 12.88
C THR A 71 4.64 23.93 11.96
N SER A 72 4.09 24.15 10.76
CA SER A 72 4.01 23.15 9.71
C SER A 72 4.49 23.73 8.38
N VAL A 73 5.19 22.90 7.60
CA VAL A 73 5.68 23.24 6.26
C VAL A 73 5.34 22.10 5.31
N VAL A 74 4.74 22.44 4.17
CA VAL A 74 4.43 21.48 3.10
C VAL A 74 5.52 21.53 2.05
N VAL A 75 6.07 20.37 1.69
CA VAL A 75 7.13 20.21 0.70
C VAL A 75 6.63 19.32 -0.43
N GLY A 76 6.89 19.76 -1.67
CA GLY A 76 6.67 18.95 -2.87
C GLY A 76 7.82 18.02 -3.18
N GLY A 77 7.46 16.80 -3.57
CA GLY A 77 8.35 15.90 -4.30
C GLY A 77 8.52 16.31 -5.75
#